data_AF-A0A4Q2U5V9-F1
#
_entry.id   AF-A0A4Q2U5V9-F1
#
_cell.length_a   1.000
_cell.length_b   1.000
_cell.length_c   1.000
_cell.angle_alpha   90.00
_cell.angle_beta   90.00
_cell.angle_gamma   90.00
#
_symmetry.space_group_name_H-M   'P 1'
#
loop_
_entity.id
_entity.type
_entity.pdbx_description
1 polymer ?
#
loop_
_entity_poly.entity_id
_entity_poly.type
_entity_poly.pdbx_seq_one_letter_code
_entity_poly.pdbx_strand_id
1 'polypeptide(L)'
;MLMADILHSCTDEGIAAAAVASIGGPFAAAVRAEADRAGLSVGALTSSLVSGFARDASERDWRELAAAMTGADQPVLAGLQAMAERALRQRERATRIRPVRDAAAPLHPAGFAFLTLYRRPA
;
A
#
# COMPACT_ATOMS: atom_id res chain seq x y z
N MET A 1 16.92 0.08 18.67
CA MET A 1 17.66 0.17 17.39
C MET A 1 17.37 1.55 16.84
N LEU A 2 18.36 2.46 16.78
CA LEU A 2 18.13 3.87 16.39
C LEU A 2 17.40 4.02 15.04
N MET A 3 17.60 3.08 14.11
CA MET A 3 16.92 3.04 12.81
C MET A 3 15.41 2.81 12.91
N ALA A 4 14.96 1.90 13.77
CA ALA A 4 13.53 1.65 13.95
C ALA A 4 12.84 2.89 14.55
N ASP A 5 13.51 3.58 15.46
CA ASP A 5 13.01 4.80 16.11
C ASP A 5 12.97 6.00 15.15
N ILE A 6 13.98 6.12 14.26
CA ILE A 6 13.99 7.15 13.21
C ILE A 6 12.93 6.85 12.15
N LEU A 7 12.76 5.59 11.73
CA LEU A 7 11.71 5.21 10.79
C LEU A 7 10.32 5.36 11.42
N HIS A 8 10.21 5.18 12.74
CA HIS A 8 8.99 5.48 13.47
C HIS A 8 8.61 6.97 13.35
N SER A 9 9.57 7.90 13.31
CA SER A 9 9.26 9.32 13.04
C SER A 9 8.65 9.55 11.64
N CYS A 10 8.95 8.69 10.67
CA CYS A 10 8.34 8.73 9.33
C CYS A 10 6.92 8.10 9.29
N THR A 11 6.36 7.71 10.44
CA THR A 11 4.93 7.39 10.58
C THR A 11 4.07 8.64 10.76
N ASP A 12 4.67 9.79 11.06
CA ASP A 12 3.98 11.08 10.97
C ASP A 12 3.87 11.51 9.50
N GLU A 13 2.66 11.85 9.05
CA GLU A 13 2.43 12.22 7.65
C GLU A 13 3.20 13.46 7.21
N GLY A 14 3.39 14.43 8.09
CA GLY A 14 4.12 15.66 7.82
C GLY A 14 5.60 15.40 7.61
N ILE A 15 6.21 14.61 8.51
CA ILE A 15 7.60 14.17 8.38
C ILE A 15 7.77 13.31 7.12
N ALA A 16 6.85 12.39 6.87
CA ALA A 16 6.89 11.53 5.70
C ALA A 16 6.82 12.33 4.39
N ALA A 17 5.94 13.32 4.31
CA ALA A 17 5.83 14.20 3.15
C ALA A 17 7.10 15.04 2.95
N ALA A 18 7.66 15.60 4.04
CA ALA A 18 8.92 16.36 3.99
C ALA A 18 10.10 15.50 3.55
N ALA A 19 10.16 14.24 4.00
CA ALA A 19 11.21 13.30 3.60
C ALA A 19 11.12 12.93 2.11
N VAL A 20 9.91 12.68 1.59
CA VAL A 20 9.70 12.46 0.15
C VAL A 20 10.12 13.69 -0.67
N ALA A 21 9.75 14.88 -0.21
CA ALA A 21 10.15 16.13 -0.88
C ALA A 21 11.68 16.35 -0.85
N SER A 22 12.34 15.96 0.24
CA SER A 22 13.79 16.07 0.43
C SER A 22 14.57 15.08 -0.45
N ILE A 23 14.04 13.87 -0.65
CA ILE A 23 14.61 12.90 -1.60
C ILE A 23 14.39 13.38 -3.05
N GLY A 24 13.18 13.84 -3.35
CA GLY A 24 12.83 14.40 -4.65
C GLY A 24 12.94 13.41 -5.81
N GLY A 25 13.10 13.97 -7.02
CA GLY A 25 13.39 13.21 -8.23
C GLY A 25 12.33 12.17 -8.64
N PRO A 26 12.74 11.11 -9.36
CA PRO A 26 11.85 10.05 -9.82
C PRO A 26 11.11 9.32 -8.69
N PHE A 27 11.74 9.21 -7.51
CA PHE A 27 11.15 8.61 -6.33
C PHE A 27 9.91 9.39 -5.89
N ALA A 28 10.03 10.70 -5.69
CA ALA A 28 8.91 11.54 -5.29
C ALA A 28 7.77 11.52 -6.31
N ALA A 29 8.09 11.45 -7.61
CA ALA A 29 7.09 11.31 -8.67
C ALA A 29 6.33 9.98 -8.59
N ALA A 30 7.05 8.86 -8.35
CA ALA A 30 6.44 7.54 -8.22
C ALA A 30 5.53 7.44 -6.98
N VAL A 31 5.97 7.98 -5.84
CA VAL A 31 5.16 8.02 -4.61
C VAL A 31 3.91 8.87 -4.82
N ARG A 32 4.02 10.03 -5.49
CA ARG A 32 2.86 10.87 -5.80
C ARG A 32 1.86 10.17 -6.71
N ALA A 33 2.32 9.54 -7.79
CA ALA A 33 1.45 8.80 -8.69
C ALA A 33 0.71 7.67 -7.96
N GLU A 34 1.38 6.94 -7.06
CA GLU A 34 0.71 5.91 -6.26
C GLU A 34 -0.28 6.49 -5.26
N ALA A 35 0.05 7.61 -4.62
CA ALA A 35 -0.83 8.29 -3.68
C ALA A 35 -2.12 8.72 -4.38
N ASP A 36 -2.00 9.30 -5.58
CA ASP A 36 -3.12 9.68 -6.42
C ASP A 36 -3.98 8.47 -6.82
N ARG A 37 -3.35 7.34 -7.21
CA ARG A 37 -4.07 6.08 -7.51
C ARG A 37 -4.84 5.54 -6.31
N ALA A 38 -4.28 5.69 -5.11
CA ALA A 38 -4.87 5.21 -3.86
C ALA A 38 -5.87 6.20 -3.24
N GLY A 39 -5.98 7.42 -3.77
CA GLY A 39 -6.78 8.50 -3.16
C GLY A 39 -6.23 8.98 -1.82
N LEU A 40 -4.90 8.89 -1.61
CA LEU A 40 -4.22 9.24 -0.37
C LEU A 40 -3.31 10.47 -0.57
N SER A 41 -2.98 11.14 0.54
CA SER A 41 -1.89 12.13 0.52
C SER A 41 -0.53 11.42 0.40
N VAL A 42 0.48 12.13 -0.12
CA VAL A 42 1.87 11.61 -0.18
C VAL A 42 2.39 11.22 1.21
N GLY A 43 2.05 12.01 2.23
CA GLY A 43 2.39 11.74 3.63
C GLY A 43 1.71 10.48 4.15
N ALA A 44 0.39 10.36 3.96
CA ALA A 44 -0.41 9.23 4.38
C ALA A 44 0.04 7.92 3.72
N LEU A 45 0.28 7.94 2.41
CA LEU A 45 0.79 6.77 1.70
C LEU A 45 2.16 6.35 2.27
N THR A 46 3.11 7.29 2.35
CA THR A 46 4.46 7.01 2.80
C THR A 46 4.47 6.49 4.24
N SER A 47 3.73 7.13 5.15
CA SER A 47 3.57 6.68 6.54
C SER A 47 2.98 5.26 6.60
N SER A 48 1.98 4.95 5.77
CA SER A 48 1.41 3.60 5.70
C SER A 48 2.42 2.56 5.22
N LEU A 49 3.25 2.89 4.22
CA LEU A 49 4.30 2.00 3.72
C LEU A 49 5.36 1.72 4.79
N VAL A 50 5.78 2.76 5.50
CA VAL A 50 6.75 2.65 6.61
C VAL A 50 6.20 1.82 7.76
N SER A 51 4.96 2.08 8.16
CA SER A 51 4.28 1.34 9.23
C SER A 51 4.10 -0.13 8.86
N GLY A 52 3.69 -0.42 7.62
CA GLY A 52 3.55 -1.79 7.12
C GLY A 52 4.88 -2.54 7.10
N PHE A 53 5.94 -1.90 6.63
CA PHE A 53 7.28 -2.49 6.66
C PHE A 53 7.74 -2.75 8.10
N ALA A 54 7.62 -1.78 9.00
CA ALA A 54 8.06 -1.95 10.38
C ALA A 54 7.35 -3.12 11.09
N ARG A 55 6.09 -3.37 10.75
CA ARG A 55 5.30 -4.49 11.30
C ARG A 55 5.68 -5.84 10.68
N ASP A 56 5.93 -5.88 9.37
CA ASP A 56 6.01 -7.13 8.60
C ASP A 56 7.46 -7.50 8.21
N ALA A 57 8.44 -6.63 8.47
CA ALA A 57 9.85 -6.83 8.10
C ALA A 57 10.54 -7.92 8.92
N SER A 58 11.23 -8.82 8.23
CA SER A 58 12.09 -9.82 8.83
C SER A 58 13.46 -9.24 9.21
N GLU A 59 14.22 -9.95 10.05
CA GLU A 59 15.63 -9.64 10.36
C GLU A 59 16.51 -9.52 9.10
N ARG A 60 16.17 -10.24 8.03
CA ARG A 60 16.86 -10.10 6.75
C ARG A 60 16.55 -8.75 6.10
N ASP A 61 15.30 -8.32 6.13
CA ASP A 61 14.87 -7.05 5.53
C ASP A 61 15.51 -5.86 6.26
N TRP A 62 15.62 -5.93 7.58
CA TRP A 62 16.34 -4.94 8.38
C TRP A 62 17.83 -4.88 8.06
N ARG A 63 18.48 -6.02 7.81
CA ARG A 63 19.89 -6.06 7.37
C ARG A 63 20.09 -5.51 5.97
N GLU A 64 19.21 -5.84 5.03
CA GLU A 64 19.24 -5.29 3.66
C GLU A 64 19.05 -3.76 3.70
N LEU A 65 18.14 -3.28 4.55
CA LEU A 65 17.93 -1.84 4.76
C LEU A 65 19.17 -1.17 5.35
N ALA A 66 19.77 -1.75 6.40
CA ALA A 66 21.00 -1.23 7.00
C ALA A 66 22.17 -1.19 6.01
N ALA A 67 22.27 -2.18 5.12
CA ALA A 67 23.26 -2.19 4.05
C ALA A 67 23.04 -1.04 3.06
N ALA A 68 21.80 -0.77 2.65
CA ALA A 68 21.47 0.35 1.75
C ALA A 68 21.74 1.73 2.38
N MET A 69 21.69 1.84 3.71
CA MET A 69 22.01 3.05 4.46
C MET A 69 23.52 3.26 4.65
N THR A 70 24.32 2.21 4.54
CA THR A 70 25.75 2.25 4.82
C THR A 70 26.49 3.03 3.72
N GLY A 71 27.20 4.08 4.11
CA GLY A 71 27.97 4.93 3.18
C GLY A 71 27.15 5.95 2.42
N ALA A 72 25.85 6.11 2.73
CA ALA A 72 25.02 7.18 2.19
C ALA A 72 25.24 8.48 2.97
N ASP A 73 25.27 9.62 2.28
CA ASP A 73 25.39 10.95 2.90
C ASP A 73 24.17 11.28 3.78
N GLN A 74 23.00 10.73 3.44
CA GLN A 74 21.76 10.86 4.21
C GLN A 74 21.16 9.47 4.45
N PRO A 75 21.70 8.70 5.43
CA PRO A 75 21.32 7.31 5.66
C PRO A 75 19.82 7.14 5.87
N VAL A 76 19.19 8.05 6.60
CA VAL A 76 17.75 8.01 6.88
C VAL A 76 16.91 8.11 5.62
N LEU A 77 17.25 9.04 4.73
CA LEU A 77 16.52 9.23 3.46
C LEU A 77 16.78 8.05 2.51
N ALA A 78 18.00 7.53 2.46
CA ALA A 78 18.34 6.34 1.68
C ALA A 78 17.56 5.11 2.15
N GLY A 79 17.43 4.92 3.47
CA GLY A 79 16.61 3.86 4.06
C GLY A 79 15.13 4.02 3.71
N LEU A 80 14.57 5.22 3.89
CA LEU A 80 13.17 5.50 3.55
C LEU A 80 12.88 5.21 2.07
N GLN A 81 13.75 5.67 1.18
CA GLN A 81 13.62 5.43 -0.26
C GLN A 81 13.63 3.93 -0.58
N ALA A 82 14.64 3.20 -0.10
CA ALA A 82 14.77 1.77 -0.36
C ALA A 82 13.54 0.97 0.14
N MET A 83 13.03 1.34 1.32
CA MET A 83 11.83 0.74 1.89
C MET A 83 10.57 1.04 1.07
N ALA A 84 10.32 2.31 0.76
CA ALA A 84 9.14 2.73 0.03
C ALA A 84 9.14 2.14 -1.39
N GLU A 85 10.27 2.15 -2.10
CA GLU A 85 10.38 1.49 -3.40
C GLU A 85 10.11 -0.01 -3.34
N ARG A 86 10.62 -0.69 -2.30
CA ARG A 86 10.35 -2.12 -2.11
C ARG A 86 8.87 -2.37 -1.85
N ALA A 87 8.24 -1.58 -1.00
CA ALA A 87 6.82 -1.71 -0.69
C ALA A 87 5.95 -1.43 -1.93
N LEU A 88 6.30 -0.43 -2.75
CA LEU A 88 5.65 -0.16 -4.03
C LEU A 88 5.77 -1.35 -5.00
N ARG A 89 6.99 -1.91 -5.15
CA ARG A 89 7.23 -3.11 -5.98
C ARG A 89 6.41 -4.32 -5.49
N GLN A 90 6.26 -4.49 -4.18
CA GLN A 90 5.45 -5.58 -3.61
C GLN A 90 3.95 -5.39 -3.92
N ARG A 91 3.44 -4.16 -3.84
CA ARG A 91 2.04 -3.84 -4.19
C ARG A 91 1.77 -4.04 -5.68
N GLU A 92 2.69 -3.62 -6.56
CA GLU A 92 2.62 -3.90 -8.00
C GLU A 92 2.64 -5.39 -8.34
N ARG A 93 3.36 -6.21 -7.57
CA ARG A 93 3.36 -7.66 -7.72
C ARG A 93 2.08 -8.28 -7.21
N ALA A 94 1.57 -7.83 -6.05
CA ALA A 94 0.30 -8.30 -5.49
C ALA A 94 -0.90 -7.98 -6.40
N THR A 95 -0.91 -6.79 -7.02
CA THR A 95 -1.92 -6.40 -8.01
C THR A 95 -1.82 -7.21 -9.30
N ARG A 96 -0.60 -7.59 -9.74
CA ARG A 96 -0.40 -8.51 -10.87
C ARG A 96 -0.79 -9.97 -10.59
N ILE A 97 -0.69 -10.42 -9.34
CA ILE A 97 -0.99 -11.81 -8.95
C ILE A 97 -2.48 -12.01 -8.63
N ARG A 98 -3.24 -10.95 -8.33
CA ARG A 98 -4.69 -11.07 -8.13
C ARG A 98 -5.30 -11.53 -9.47
N PRO A 99 -5.77 -12.78 -9.62
CA PRO A 99 -6.55 -13.13 -10.81
C PRO A 99 -7.75 -12.19 -10.80
N VAL A 100 -8.13 -11.70 -11.98
CA VAL A 100 -9.47 -11.16 -12.20
C VAL A 100 -10.42 -12.21 -11.64
N ARG A 101 -10.94 -11.98 -10.43
CA ARG A 101 -11.93 -12.87 -9.87
C ARG A 101 -13.15 -12.60 -10.73
N ASP A 102 -13.38 -13.54 -11.65
CA ASP A 102 -14.34 -13.46 -12.72
C ASP A 102 -15.63 -12.79 -12.26
N ALA A 103 -15.96 -11.73 -12.97
CA ALA A 103 -17.33 -11.31 -13.16
C ALA A 103 -18.06 -12.47 -13.85
N ALA A 104 -18.50 -13.46 -13.07
CA ALA A 104 -19.33 -14.55 -13.54
C ALA A 104 -20.28 -14.99 -12.43
N ALA A 105 -21.40 -14.29 -12.34
CA ALA A 105 -22.66 -14.92 -12.00
C ALA A 105 -23.76 -14.35 -12.90
N PRO A 106 -23.97 -14.90 -14.11
CA PRO A 106 -25.28 -14.87 -14.73
C PRO A 106 -26.05 -16.11 -14.28
N LEU A 107 -27.05 -15.92 -13.43
CA LEU A 107 -28.16 -16.86 -13.28
C LEU A 107 -29.48 -16.08 -13.40
N HIS A 108 -29.90 -15.94 -14.66
CA HIS A 108 -31.30 -15.85 -15.13
C HIS A 108 -32.12 -17.07 -14.60
N PRO A 109 -33.47 -17.19 -14.74
CA PRO A 109 -34.41 -16.38 -15.52
C PRO A 109 -35.76 -16.05 -14.85
N ALA A 110 -36.57 -15.25 -15.55
CA ALA A 110 -38.01 -15.17 -15.36
C ALA A 110 -38.69 -16.54 -15.60
N GLY A 111 -39.71 -16.85 -14.78
CA GLY A 111 -40.81 -17.75 -15.11
C GLY A 111 -40.67 -19.20 -14.66
N PHE A 112 -41.30 -19.58 -13.55
CA PHE A 112 -42.26 -20.69 -13.54
C PHE A 112 -43.16 -20.60 -12.29
N ALA A 113 -44.46 -20.74 -12.55
CA ALA A 113 -45.56 -20.75 -11.62
C ALA A 113 -45.48 -21.92 -10.62
N PHE A 114 -46.09 -21.77 -9.44
CA PHE A 114 -47.09 -22.71 -8.91
C PHE A 114 -47.85 -22.11 -7.70
N LEU A 115 -49.11 -21.76 -7.97
CA LEU A 115 -50.33 -21.86 -7.13
C LEU A 115 -50.22 -21.82 -5.60
N THR A 116 -50.95 -20.89 -4.97
CA THR A 116 -52.05 -21.29 -4.08
C THR A 116 -53.12 -20.21 -3.91
N LEU A 117 -54.37 -20.68 -3.94
CA LEU A 117 -55.61 -19.93 -3.80
C LEU A 117 -55.68 -19.13 -2.49
N TYR A 118 -56.15 -17.89 -2.55
CA TYR A 118 -57.01 -17.32 -1.52
C TYR A 118 -58.03 -16.37 -2.16
N ARG A 119 -59.12 -16.96 -2.67
CA ARG A 119 -60.38 -16.28 -2.98
C ARG A 119 -61.32 -16.58 -1.82
N ARG A 120 -61.66 -15.57 -1.01
CA ARG A 120 -62.84 -15.60 -0.14
C ARG A 120 -63.78 -14.47 -0.55
N PRO A 121 -65.07 -14.75 -0.80
CA PRO A 121 -66.07 -13.73 -1.08
C PRO A 121 -66.69 -13.20 0.22
N ALA A 122 -67.07 -11.93 0.20
CA ALA A 122 -68.21 -11.38 0.93
C ALA A 122 -69.03 -10.56 -0.07
#